data_AF-A0A7X7MQI7-F1
#
_entry.id   AF-A0A7X7MQI7-F1
#
_cell.length_a   1.000
_cell.length_b   1.000
_cell.length_c   1.000
_cell.angle_alpha   90.00
_cell.angle_beta   90.00
_cell.angle_gamma   90.00
#
_symmetry.space_group_name_H-M   'P 1'
#
loop_
_entity.id
_entity.type
_entity.pdbx_description
1 polymer ?
#
loop_
_entity_poly.entity_id
_entity_poly.type
_entity_poly.pdbx_seq_one_letter_code
_entity_poly.pdbx_strand_id
1 'polypeptide(L)'
;TVASLSGGGCVSNGALTVTGSVAPEGELCVTAAAQLTGTLVLSVEADGSCDSLAVAGALDLSGLTLELNLPAEPPAVGSYTLITAAGGIQGVFEQASVAKPWRLVVEPTAVRLTYVSGTLMLLQ
;
A
#
# COMPACT_ATOMS: atom_id res chain seq x y z
N THR A 1 0.02 -20.88 -2.83
CA THR A 1 -1.14 -20.02 -3.15
C THR A 1 -2.14 -20.10 -2.03
N VAL A 2 -2.65 -18.96 -1.57
CA VAL A 2 -3.71 -18.87 -0.56
C VAL A 2 -4.85 -18.00 -1.09
N ALA A 3 -6.08 -18.24 -0.63
CA ALA A 3 -7.25 -17.50 -1.09
C ALA A 3 -7.32 -16.08 -0.50
N SER A 4 -6.94 -15.92 0.75
CA SER A 4 -6.81 -14.62 1.42
C SER A 4 -5.70 -14.70 2.47
N LEU A 5 -5.16 -13.53 2.84
CA LEU A 5 -4.15 -13.40 3.87
C LEU A 5 -4.47 -12.18 4.73
N SER A 6 -4.56 -12.38 6.05
CA SER A 6 -4.73 -11.29 7.00
C SER A 6 -3.76 -11.45 8.17
N GLY A 7 -3.48 -10.34 8.84
CA GLY A 7 -2.53 -10.28 9.95
C GLY A 7 -1.10 -10.01 9.49
N GLY A 8 -0.34 -9.37 10.38
CA GLY A 8 1.04 -8.97 10.11
C GLY A 8 2.03 -10.11 10.25
N GLY A 9 3.31 -9.79 10.03
CA GLY A 9 4.43 -10.72 10.16
C GLY A 9 5.08 -11.06 8.83
N CYS A 10 6.02 -12.01 8.84
CA CYS A 10 6.81 -12.34 7.64
C CYS A 10 6.43 -13.69 7.03
N VAL A 11 6.14 -13.68 5.74
CA VAL A 11 6.15 -14.85 4.87
C VAL A 11 7.53 -15.00 4.27
N SER A 12 8.27 -16.02 4.73
CA SER A 12 9.59 -16.36 4.21
C SER A 12 9.61 -17.70 3.48
N ASN A 13 10.51 -17.84 2.51
CA ASN A 13 10.91 -19.12 1.89
C ASN A 13 10.01 -19.69 0.76
N GLY A 14 9.39 -18.84 -0.05
CA GLY A 14 8.70 -19.25 -1.28
C GLY A 14 8.03 -18.09 -2.02
N ALA A 15 7.63 -18.31 -3.27
CA ALA A 15 6.80 -17.34 -3.99
C ALA A 15 5.40 -17.30 -3.36
N LEU A 16 4.97 -16.12 -2.91
CA LEU A 16 3.62 -15.92 -2.36
C LEU A 16 2.67 -15.55 -3.51
N THR A 17 1.64 -16.35 -3.69
CA THR A 17 0.52 -16.02 -4.58
C THR A 17 -0.76 -15.91 -3.76
N VAL A 18 -1.41 -14.74 -3.80
CA VAL A 18 -2.72 -14.49 -3.20
C VAL A 18 -3.64 -14.00 -4.30
N THR A 19 -4.85 -14.55 -4.38
CA THR A 19 -5.82 -14.22 -5.44
C THR A 19 -7.12 -13.56 -4.94
N GLY A 20 -7.22 -13.35 -3.62
CA GLY A 20 -8.36 -12.69 -2.98
C GLY A 20 -7.91 -11.46 -2.20
N SER A 21 -8.26 -11.38 -0.92
CA SER A 21 -7.92 -10.23 -0.09
C SER A 21 -6.58 -10.38 0.65
N VAL A 22 -5.83 -9.29 0.74
CA VAL A 22 -4.64 -9.13 1.57
C VAL A 22 -4.88 -7.97 2.53
N ALA A 23 -4.82 -8.22 3.85
CA ALA A 23 -5.02 -7.22 4.89
C ALA A 23 -3.95 -7.36 5.99
N PRO A 24 -2.81 -6.65 5.88
CA PRO A 24 -1.67 -6.79 6.78
C PRO A 24 -1.93 -6.51 8.27
N GLU A 25 -2.96 -5.75 8.66
CA GLU A 25 -3.25 -5.39 10.07
C GLU A 25 -1.97 -5.02 10.86
N GLY A 26 -1.20 -4.07 10.33
CA GLY A 26 0.20 -3.79 10.66
C GLY A 26 1.10 -3.98 9.44
N GLU A 27 2.30 -4.53 9.63
CA GLU A 27 3.25 -4.79 8.54
C GLU A 27 3.21 -6.26 8.13
N LEU A 28 3.02 -6.51 6.84
CA LEU A 28 3.21 -7.81 6.19
C LEU A 28 4.51 -7.79 5.38
N CYS A 29 5.49 -8.60 5.78
CA CYS A 29 6.75 -8.78 5.06
C CYS A 29 6.72 -10.05 4.19
N VAL A 30 7.19 -9.96 2.95
CA VAL A 30 7.39 -11.10 2.04
C VAL A 30 8.85 -11.10 1.60
N THR A 31 9.61 -12.12 1.97
CA THR A 31 11.07 -12.15 1.72
C THR A 31 11.45 -12.58 0.30
N ALA A 32 10.48 -12.76 -0.58
CA ALA A 32 10.65 -13.17 -1.97
C ALA A 32 9.75 -12.33 -2.89
N ALA A 33 9.66 -12.68 -4.17
CA ALA A 33 8.67 -12.09 -5.07
C ALA A 33 7.24 -12.50 -4.66
N ALA A 34 6.30 -11.56 -4.82
CA ALA A 34 4.88 -11.77 -4.53
C ALA A 34 4.05 -11.52 -5.78
N GLN A 35 3.07 -12.39 -6.03
CA GLN A 35 2.01 -12.19 -7.01
C GLN A 35 0.69 -12.03 -6.27
N LEU A 36 0.19 -10.81 -6.22
CA LEU A 36 -1.06 -10.49 -5.54
C LEU A 36 -2.07 -10.07 -6.60
N THR A 37 -3.19 -10.79 -6.68
CA THR A 37 -4.36 -10.39 -7.46
C THR A 37 -5.57 -10.33 -6.53
N GLY A 38 -6.53 -9.46 -6.83
CA GLY A 38 -7.69 -9.22 -5.96
C GLY A 38 -7.59 -7.89 -5.21
N THR A 39 -7.73 -7.87 -3.89
CA THR A 39 -7.86 -6.63 -3.11
C THR A 39 -6.79 -6.53 -2.02
N LEU A 40 -6.02 -5.45 -2.03
CA LEU A 40 -5.15 -5.05 -0.92
C LEU A 40 -5.89 -4.01 -0.08
N VAL A 41 -6.13 -4.34 1.18
CA VAL A 41 -6.80 -3.47 2.15
C VAL A 41 -5.74 -2.92 3.11
N LEU A 42 -5.59 -1.61 3.16
CA LEU A 42 -4.67 -0.93 4.07
C LEU A 42 -5.40 0.15 4.85
N SER A 43 -5.12 0.23 6.14
CA SER A 43 -5.66 1.23 7.06
C SER A 43 -4.58 2.23 7.43
N VAL A 44 -4.98 3.49 7.55
CA VAL A 44 -4.11 4.59 7.98
C VAL A 44 -4.80 5.28 9.14
N GLU A 45 -4.05 5.52 10.21
CA GLU A 45 -4.54 6.17 11.41
C GLU A 45 -3.99 7.59 11.53
N ALA A 46 -4.76 8.46 12.20
CA ALA A 46 -4.39 9.85 12.40
C ALA A 46 -3.12 10.01 13.27
N ASP A 47 -2.81 9.02 14.10
CA ASP A 47 -1.63 9.00 14.98
C ASP A 47 -0.30 8.74 14.24
N GLY A 48 -0.37 8.42 12.95
CA GLY A 48 0.79 8.13 12.11
C GLY A 48 1.04 6.64 11.88
N SER A 49 0.28 5.75 12.52
CA SER A 49 0.33 4.31 12.22
C SER A 49 -0.40 3.98 10.91
N CYS A 50 0.06 2.94 10.22
CA CYS A 50 -0.57 2.46 9.00
C CYS A 50 -0.25 0.98 8.76
N ASP A 51 -1.15 0.32 8.06
CA ASP A 51 -0.88 -0.99 7.46
C ASP A 51 0.12 -0.82 6.31
N SER A 52 1.04 -1.77 6.19
CA SER A 52 2.04 -1.77 5.14
C SER A 52 2.35 -3.15 4.60
N LEU A 53 2.76 -3.19 3.33
CA LEU A 53 3.24 -4.37 2.64
C LEU A 53 4.71 -4.16 2.24
N ALA A 54 5.59 -4.98 2.79
CA ALA A 54 7.02 -4.96 2.48
C ALA A 54 7.42 -6.22 1.69
N VAL A 55 7.85 -6.05 0.44
CA VAL A 55 8.25 -7.14 -0.44
C VAL A 55 9.75 -7.00 -0.74
N ALA A 56 10.54 -8.03 -0.44
CA ALA A 56 11.97 -8.02 -0.78
C ALA A 56 12.21 -8.24 -2.28
N GLY A 57 11.30 -8.97 -2.95
CA GLY A 57 11.32 -9.16 -4.39
C GLY A 57 10.60 -8.05 -5.17
N ALA A 58 10.36 -8.31 -6.45
CA ALA A 58 9.52 -7.47 -7.29
C ALA A 58 8.03 -7.67 -6.95
N LEU A 59 7.24 -6.62 -7.13
CA LEU A 59 5.79 -6.63 -6.98
C LEU A 59 5.14 -6.04 -8.24
N ASP A 60 4.23 -6.79 -8.85
CA ASP A 60 3.36 -6.31 -9.92
C ASP A 60 2.02 -5.88 -9.32
N LEU A 61 1.60 -4.65 -9.59
CA LEU A 61 0.33 -4.08 -9.12
C LEU A 61 -0.84 -4.38 -10.09
N SER A 62 -0.54 -4.93 -11.26
CA SER A 62 -1.54 -5.25 -12.28
C SER A 62 -2.53 -6.29 -11.76
N GLY A 63 -3.83 -6.02 -11.86
CA GLY A 63 -4.88 -6.91 -11.34
C GLY A 63 -5.10 -6.82 -9.82
N LEU A 64 -4.50 -5.82 -9.17
CA LEU A 64 -4.70 -5.52 -7.76
C LEU A 64 -5.54 -4.27 -7.59
N THR A 65 -6.59 -4.38 -6.79
CA THR A 65 -7.41 -3.27 -6.30
C THR A 65 -6.89 -2.82 -4.94
N LEU A 66 -6.65 -1.53 -4.78
CA LEU A 66 -6.27 -0.91 -3.51
C LEU A 66 -7.49 -0.28 -2.84
N GLU A 67 -7.80 -0.76 -1.63
CA GLU A 67 -8.80 -0.20 -0.73
C GLU A 67 -8.08 0.44 0.47
N LEU A 68 -8.37 1.71 0.72
CA LEU A 68 -7.76 2.47 1.81
C LEU A 68 -8.80 2.89 2.82
N ASN A 69 -8.61 2.49 4.07
CA ASN A 69 -9.33 3.03 5.22
C ASN A 69 -8.55 4.22 5.74
N LEU A 70 -9.07 5.42 5.49
CA LEU A 70 -8.39 6.68 5.79
C LEU A 70 -9.05 7.35 7.00
N PRO A 71 -8.28 8.07 7.85
CA PRO A 71 -8.85 8.77 8.97
C PRO A 71 -9.66 9.96 8.47
N ALA A 72 -10.75 10.27 9.16
CA ALA A 72 -11.59 11.44 8.87
C ALA A 72 -10.90 12.76 9.27
N GLU A 73 -10.01 12.68 10.26
CA GLU A 73 -9.23 13.82 10.75
C GLU A 73 -7.92 13.96 9.98
N PRO A 74 -7.39 15.19 9.85
CA PRO A 74 -6.06 15.41 9.28
C PRO A 74 -4.99 14.61 10.04
N PRO A 75 -4.07 13.94 9.33
CA PRO A 75 -3.05 13.13 9.95
C PRO A 75 -1.99 13.97 10.67
N ALA A 76 -1.35 13.39 11.69
CA ALA A 76 -0.17 13.97 12.33
C ALA A 76 1.06 13.99 11.41
N VAL A 77 1.12 13.07 10.43
CA VAL A 77 2.22 12.97 9.45
C VAL A 77 1.71 13.23 8.03
N GLY A 78 2.50 13.96 7.23
CA GLY A 78 2.11 14.35 5.88
C GLY A 78 2.17 13.22 4.84
N SER A 79 2.86 12.12 5.14
CA SER A 79 3.05 11.00 4.21
C SER A 79 3.24 9.67 4.92
N TYR A 80 2.69 8.60 4.33
CA TYR A 80 2.71 7.23 4.80
C TYR A 80 3.29 6.32 3.72
N THR A 81 4.14 5.36 4.11
CA THR A 81 4.67 4.36 3.19
C THR A 81 3.80 3.12 3.28
N LEU A 82 2.97 2.90 2.27
CA LEU A 82 2.00 1.81 2.24
C LEU A 82 2.61 0.52 1.68
N ILE A 83 3.47 0.65 0.67
CA ILE A 83 4.11 -0.50 0.02
C ILE A 83 5.58 -0.20 -0.17
N THR A 84 6.43 -1.19 0.07
CA THR A 84 7.82 -1.21 -0.37
C THR A 84 8.09 -2.49 -1.14
N ALA A 85 8.79 -2.38 -2.27
CA ALA A 85 9.21 -3.53 -3.07
C ALA A 85 10.67 -3.34 -3.49
N ALA A 86 11.60 -4.03 -2.81
CA ALA A 86 13.03 -3.85 -3.04
C ALA A 86 13.49 -4.38 -4.42
N GLY A 87 12.80 -5.37 -4.97
CA GLY A 87 12.98 -5.82 -6.35
C GLY A 87 12.27 -4.95 -7.40
N GLY A 88 11.57 -3.90 -6.97
CA GLY A 88 10.88 -2.94 -7.83
C GLY A 88 9.36 -3.15 -7.91
N ILE A 89 8.67 -2.06 -8.21
CA ILE A 89 7.24 -2.01 -8.51
C ILE A 89 7.04 -1.98 -10.01
N GLN A 90 6.13 -2.81 -10.50
CA GLN A 90 5.74 -2.88 -11.90
C GLN A 90 4.21 -2.71 -12.03
N GLY A 91 3.77 -2.26 -13.20
CA GLY A 91 2.35 -2.08 -13.49
C GLY A 91 1.70 -0.94 -12.70
N VAL A 92 0.38 -0.93 -12.70
CA VAL A 92 -0.46 0.02 -11.94
C VAL A 92 -1.63 -0.75 -11.33
N PHE A 93 -2.16 -0.25 -10.22
CA PHE A 93 -3.39 -0.81 -9.64
C PHE A 93 -4.51 -0.82 -10.67
N GLU A 94 -5.27 -1.92 -10.71
CA GLU A 94 -6.48 -2.02 -11.52
C GLU A 94 -7.51 -0.98 -11.08
N GLN A 95 -7.63 -0.80 -9.77
CA GLN A 95 -8.45 0.24 -9.16
C GLN A 95 -7.81 0.72 -7.86
N ALA A 96 -7.73 2.04 -7.66
CA ALA A 96 -7.32 2.63 -6.39
C ALA A 96 -8.23 3.83 -6.11
N SER A 97 -9.14 3.69 -5.15
CA SER A 97 -10.00 4.80 -4.74
C SER A 97 -9.37 5.53 -3.57
N VAL A 98 -8.89 6.76 -3.82
CA VAL A 98 -8.30 7.61 -2.79
C VAL A 98 -9.13 8.87 -2.65
N ALA A 99 -9.75 9.04 -1.47
CA ALA A 99 -10.57 10.20 -1.18
C ALA A 99 -9.71 11.46 -1.04
N LYS A 100 -10.14 12.57 -1.64
CA LYS A 100 -9.49 13.87 -1.39
C LYS A 100 -9.62 14.23 0.10
N PRO A 101 -8.61 14.88 0.71
CA PRO A 101 -7.44 15.52 0.08
C PRO A 101 -6.21 14.61 -0.08
N TRP A 102 -6.35 13.29 0.09
CA TRP A 102 -5.24 12.36 -0.04
C TRP A 102 -4.83 12.15 -1.50
N ARG A 103 -3.55 11.80 -1.71
CA ARG A 103 -3.00 11.41 -3.00
C ARG A 103 -2.11 10.18 -2.85
N LEU A 104 -2.25 9.25 -3.77
CA LEU A 104 -1.33 8.13 -3.93
C LEU A 104 -0.17 8.55 -4.85
N VAL A 105 1.06 8.24 -4.43
CA VAL A 105 2.27 8.44 -5.21
C VAL A 105 2.93 7.08 -5.39
N VAL A 106 3.08 6.66 -6.64
CA VAL A 106 3.77 5.41 -6.99
C VAL A 106 5.17 5.75 -7.45
N GLU A 107 6.16 5.22 -6.74
CA GLU A 107 7.59 5.33 -7.00
C GLU A 107 8.12 3.97 -7.50
N PRO A 108 9.33 3.90 -8.08
CA PRO A 108 9.89 2.65 -8.60
C PRO A 108 10.00 1.50 -7.57
N THR A 109 10.05 1.81 -6.27
CA THR A 109 10.21 0.82 -5.20
C THR A 109 9.26 1.04 -4.03
N ALA A 110 8.35 2.02 -4.11
CA ALA A 110 7.45 2.35 -3.02
C ALA A 110 6.10 2.88 -3.51
N VAL A 111 5.05 2.62 -2.74
CA VAL A 111 3.77 3.34 -2.87
C VAL A 111 3.56 4.14 -1.59
N ARG A 112 3.35 5.44 -1.76
CA ARG A 112 3.15 6.39 -0.67
C ARG A 112 1.77 7.00 -0.74
N LEU A 113 1.19 7.24 0.42
CA LEU A 113 -0.01 8.05 0.57
C LEU A 113 0.37 9.39 1.19
N THR A 114 -0.01 10.48 0.56
CA THR A 114 0.35 11.83 1.00
C THR A 114 -0.91 12.66 1.23
N TYR A 115 -0.97 13.34 2.38
CA TYR A 115 -2.05 14.27 2.68
C TYR A 115 -1.75 15.63 2.05
N VAL A 116 -2.63 16.10 1.17
CA VAL A 116 -2.45 17.40 0.53
C VAL A 116 -3.12 18.48 1.38
N SER A 117 -2.36 19.06 2.31
CA SER A 117 -2.75 20.27 3.03
C SER A 117 -2.02 21.49 2.49
N GLY A 118 -2.76 22.48 1.99
CA GLY A 118 -2.20 23.78 1.61
C GLY A 118 -3.11 24.59 0.68
N THR A 119 -2.98 25.92 0.78
CA THR A 119 -3.51 26.87 -0.21
C THR A 119 -2.47 27.04 -1.30
N LEU A 120 -2.84 26.86 -2.56
CA LEU A 120 -2.00 27.21 -3.72
C LEU A 120 -1.87 28.75 -3.76
N MET A 121 -0.77 29.31 -3.25
CA MET A 121 -0.48 30.73 -3.45
C MET A 121 0.16 30.90 -4.83
N LEU A 122 -0.59 31.45 -5.78
CA LEU A 122 -0.04 31.94 -7.05
C LEU A 122 0.74 33.23 -6.75
N LEU A 123 2.07 33.19 -6.84
CA LEU A 123 2.86 34.42 -6.93
C LEU A 123 2.70 34.96 -8.35
N GLN A 124 2.10 36.15 -8.45
CA GLN A 124 2.08 36.96 -9.67
C GLN A 124 3.40 37.71 -9.84
#